data_AF-A0A371IIJ3-F1
#
_entry.id   AF-A0A371IIJ3-F1
#
_cell.length_a   1.000
_cell.length_b   1.000
_cell.length_c   1.000
_cell.angle_alpha   90.00
_cell.angle_beta   90.00
_cell.angle_gamma   90.00
#
_symmetry.space_group_name_H-M   'P 1'
#
loop_
_entity.id
_entity.type
_entity.pdbx_description
1 polymer ?
#
loop_
_entity_poly.entity_id
_entity_poly.type
_entity_poly.pdbx_seq_one_letter_code
_entity_poly.pdbx_strand_id
1 'polypeptide(L)'
;MLLSPSCSPAVSDCSYNSNGSLFTMFLTAPLQAFCLLLGFSGTDIDLDTFNKAEMLLSSSLNNWGLALATSDTLDPVWGQVLGDPFIRRLLLRFIFCQAVMTLYAPVYNENKFLPTCVPSLPTPVLPQSYSYQSVILNLASMFGATKHFIFSEDVIPENIETNMNQLAL
;
A
#
# COMPACT_ATOMS: atom_id res chain seq x y z
N MET A 1 -8.97 17.18 0.16
CA MET A 1 -7.59 17.46 0.60
C MET A 1 -7.01 16.21 1.25
N LEU A 2 -5.79 15.83 0.88
CA LEU A 2 -5.03 14.72 1.48
C LEU A 2 -4.11 15.30 2.54
N LEU A 3 -4.20 14.82 3.77
CA LEU A 3 -3.47 15.33 4.92
C LEU A 3 -2.44 14.31 5.36
N SER A 4 -1.20 14.78 5.55
CA SER A 4 -0.13 13.95 6.11
C SER A 4 -0.43 13.54 7.55
N PRO A 5 0.15 12.43 8.03
CA PRO A 5 0.08 12.06 9.44
C PRO A 5 0.56 13.18 10.37
N SER A 6 0.06 13.18 11.62
CA SER A 6 0.51 14.12 12.65
C SER A 6 1.88 13.76 13.24
N CYS A 7 2.30 12.51 13.10
CA CYS A 7 3.63 12.01 13.46
C CYS A 7 4.17 11.09 12.35
N SER A 8 5.49 11.02 12.20
CA SER A 8 6.15 10.08 11.30
C SER A 8 6.56 8.82 12.07
N PRO A 9 6.37 7.60 11.51
CA PRO A 9 6.99 6.41 12.09
C PRO A 9 8.51 6.57 12.11
N ALA A 10 9.17 5.89 13.05
CA ALA A 10 10.62 5.77 13.04
C ALA A 10 11.02 4.95 11.81
N VAL A 11 11.46 5.63 10.75
CA VAL A 11 12.05 5.00 9.57
C VAL A 11 13.48 4.62 9.96
N SER A 12 13.86 3.36 9.74
CA SER A 12 15.25 2.90 9.95
C SER A 12 16.21 3.89 9.31
N ASP A 13 17.30 4.26 10.01
CA ASP A 13 18.29 5.31 9.71
C ASP A 13 19.00 5.14 8.34
N CYS A 14 18.25 5.18 7.25
CA CYS A 14 18.77 5.19 5.90
C CYS A 14 18.93 6.67 5.52
N SER A 15 20.18 7.11 5.49
CA SER A 15 20.64 8.46 5.11
C SER A 15 20.39 8.77 3.62
N TYR A 16 19.25 8.39 3.06
CA TYR A 16 18.82 8.87 1.76
C TYR A 16 18.18 10.22 1.97
N ASN A 17 18.89 11.25 1.50
CA ASN A 17 18.43 12.62 1.34
C ASN A 17 17.21 12.69 0.40
N SER A 18 16.08 12.11 0.82
CA SER A 18 14.80 12.35 0.17
C SER A 18 14.26 13.65 0.74
N ASN A 19 14.28 14.69 -0.09
CA ASN A 19 13.78 16.03 0.23
C ASN A 19 12.24 16.02 0.35
N GLY A 20 11.67 15.24 1.26
CA GLY A 20 10.23 15.14 1.46
C GLY A 20 9.83 14.16 2.56
N SER A 21 8.62 14.34 3.09
CA SER A 21 8.05 13.39 4.06
C SER A 21 7.80 12.01 3.42
N LEU A 22 7.83 10.93 4.20
CA LEU A 22 7.47 9.59 3.75
C LEU A 22 6.10 9.57 3.06
N PHE A 23 5.15 10.35 3.58
CA PHE A 23 3.83 10.55 2.97
C PHE A 23 3.93 11.11 1.54
N THR A 24 4.71 12.17 1.33
CA THR A 24 4.96 12.72 -0.01
C THR A 24 5.57 11.68 -0.93
N MET A 25 6.49 10.85 -0.44
CA MET A 25 7.09 9.78 -1.23
C MET A 25 6.05 8.72 -1.62
N PHE A 26 5.14 8.34 -0.72
CA PHE A 26 4.03 7.45 -1.09
C PHE A 26 3.18 8.02 -2.23
N LEU A 27 2.94 9.34 -2.23
CA LEU A 27 2.16 10.01 -3.26
C LEU A 27 2.89 10.11 -4.61
N THR A 28 4.22 10.11 -4.65
CA THR A 28 5.02 10.28 -5.87
C THR A 28 5.64 8.99 -6.40
N ALA A 29 6.12 8.12 -5.50
CA ALA A 29 6.80 6.85 -5.75
C ALA A 29 6.39 5.80 -4.69
N PRO A 30 5.18 5.21 -4.80
CA PRO A 30 4.56 4.42 -3.73
C PRO A 30 5.35 3.16 -3.34
N LEU A 31 5.87 2.39 -4.31
CA LEU A 31 6.67 1.21 -4.02
C LEU A 31 8.00 1.58 -3.36
N GLN A 32 8.65 2.65 -3.82
CA GLN A 32 9.89 3.14 -3.21
C GLN A 32 9.67 3.55 -1.75
N ALA A 33 8.56 4.23 -1.46
CA ALA A 33 8.18 4.61 -0.10
C ALA A 33 7.92 3.38 0.79
N PHE A 34 7.28 2.35 0.23
CA PHE A 34 7.06 1.08 0.89
C PHE A 34 8.38 0.38 1.25
N CYS A 35 9.33 0.30 0.31
CA CYS A 35 10.66 -0.26 0.56
C CYS A 35 11.43 0.53 1.62
N LEU A 36 11.39 1.86 1.55
CA LEU A 36 12.03 2.75 2.50
C LEU A 36 11.47 2.57 3.92
N LEU A 37 10.15 2.47 4.06
CA LEU A 37 9.48 2.21 5.34
C LEU A 37 9.94 0.89 5.99
N LEU A 38 10.26 -0.12 5.17
CA LEU A 38 10.76 -1.42 5.62
C LEU A 38 12.28 -1.43 5.86
N GLY A 39 12.97 -0.33 5.61
CA GLY A 39 14.40 -0.18 5.81
C GLY A 39 15.25 -0.76 4.69
N PHE A 40 14.68 -1.03 3.51
CA PHE A 40 15.45 -1.46 2.34
C PHE A 40 16.11 -0.26 1.67
N SER A 41 17.40 -0.39 1.34
CA SER A 41 18.10 0.57 0.49
C SER A 41 17.99 0.17 -0.99
N GLY A 42 18.20 1.13 -1.90
CA GLY A 42 18.09 0.89 -3.35
C GLY A 42 19.08 -0.17 -3.90
N THR A 43 20.11 -0.52 -3.13
CA THR A 43 21.07 -1.58 -3.48
C THR A 43 20.70 -2.96 -2.96
N ASP A 44 19.76 -3.06 -2.02
CA ASP A 44 19.38 -4.33 -1.38
C ASP A 44 18.32 -5.11 -2.17
N ILE A 45 17.71 -4.46 -3.16
CA ILE A 45 16.57 -5.01 -3.90
C ILE A 45 17.00 -5.39 -5.31
N ASP A 46 16.82 -6.66 -5.65
CA ASP A 46 16.94 -7.16 -7.01
C ASP A 46 15.95 -6.44 -7.96
N LEU A 47 16.46 -6.00 -9.12
CA LEU A 47 15.71 -5.20 -10.07
C LEU A 47 14.49 -5.95 -10.64
N ASP A 48 14.61 -7.26 -10.86
CA ASP A 48 13.50 -8.08 -11.36
C ASP A 48 12.38 -8.18 -10.31
N THR A 49 12.75 -8.35 -9.04
CA THR A 49 11.82 -8.35 -7.91
C THR A 49 11.12 -7.00 -7.77
N PHE A 50 11.86 -5.90 -7.85
CA PHE A 50 11.28 -4.55 -7.83
C PHE A 50 10.30 -4.33 -8.98
N ASN A 51 10.67 -4.70 -10.21
CA ASN A 51 9.81 -4.55 -11.38
C ASN A 51 8.52 -5.38 -11.27
N LYS A 52 8.61 -6.62 -10.77
CA LYS A 52 7.43 -7.46 -10.50
C LYS A 52 6.51 -6.81 -9.46
N ALA A 53 7.08 -6.25 -8.39
CA ALA A 53 6.30 -5.58 -7.35
C ALA A 53 5.63 -4.31 -7.89
N GLU A 54 6.31 -3.55 -8.76
CA GLU A 54 5.74 -2.35 -9.39
C GLU A 54 4.59 -2.72 -10.33
N MET A 55 4.71 -3.82 -11.09
CA MET A 55 3.62 -4.34 -11.92
C MET A 55 2.41 -4.78 -11.07
N LEU A 56 2.66 -5.51 -9.98
CA LEU A 56 1.62 -5.93 -9.04
C LEU A 56 0.88 -4.70 -8.48
N LEU A 57 1.63 -3.73 -7.92
CA LEU A 57 1.07 -2.52 -7.36
C LEU A 57 0.28 -1.72 -8.39
N SER A 58 0.82 -1.51 -9.59
CA SER A 58 0.15 -0.81 -10.69
C SER A 58 -1.18 -1.46 -11.06
N SER A 59 -1.20 -2.78 -11.21
CA SER A 59 -2.43 -3.55 -11.49
C SER A 59 -3.45 -3.40 -10.36
N SER A 60 -3.02 -3.54 -9.11
CA SER A 60 -3.87 -3.38 -7.93
C SER A 60 -4.48 -1.98 -7.83
N LEU A 61 -3.69 -0.92 -8.03
CA LEU A 61 -4.20 0.45 -8.01
C LEU A 61 -5.25 0.68 -9.09
N ASN A 62 -5.05 0.12 -10.30
CA ASN A 62 -6.04 0.21 -11.38
C ASN A 62 -7.34 -0.52 -11.01
N ASN A 63 -7.24 -1.72 -10.43
CA ASN A 63 -8.40 -2.49 -9.99
C ASN A 63 -9.18 -1.76 -8.89
N TRP A 64 -8.48 -1.15 -7.92
CA TRP A 64 -9.11 -0.31 -6.91
C TRP A 64 -9.77 0.93 -7.51
N GLY A 65 -9.14 1.56 -8.50
CA GLY A 65 -9.71 2.68 -9.24
C GLY A 65 -10.99 2.30 -9.97
N LEU A 66 -11.02 1.13 -10.61
CA LEU A 66 -12.22 0.61 -11.26
C LEU A 66 -13.32 0.33 -10.24
N ALA A 67 -13.00 -0.38 -9.15
CA ALA A 67 -13.97 -0.70 -8.09
C ALA A 67 -14.59 0.55 -7.45
N LEU A 68 -13.79 1.60 -7.25
CA LEU A 68 -14.27 2.90 -6.77
C LEU A 68 -15.21 3.57 -7.78
N ALA A 69 -14.85 3.55 -9.07
CA ALA A 69 -15.65 4.17 -10.12
C ALA A 69 -16.99 3.45 -10.36
N THR A 70 -17.07 2.15 -10.06
CA THR A 70 -18.30 1.35 -10.17
C THR A 70 -19.09 1.27 -8.87
N SER A 71 -18.68 1.97 -7.81
CA SER A 71 -19.36 1.90 -6.52
C SER A 71 -20.57 2.86 -6.48
N ASP A 72 -21.77 2.30 -6.29
CA ASP A 72 -23.00 3.08 -6.14
C ASP A 72 -23.12 3.80 -4.78
N THR A 73 -22.19 3.52 -3.85
CA THR A 73 -22.18 4.05 -2.48
C THR A 73 -21.25 5.24 -2.28
N LEU A 74 -20.55 5.65 -3.34
CA LEU A 74 -19.59 6.73 -3.30
C LEU A 74 -20.32 8.08 -3.23
N ASP A 75 -19.90 8.97 -2.33
CA ASP A 75 -20.44 10.35 -2.31
C ASP A 75 -20.26 10.99 -3.70
N PRO A 76 -21.30 11.65 -4.27
CA PRO A 76 -21.24 12.26 -5.59
C PRO A 76 -20.04 13.19 -5.82
N VAL A 77 -19.50 13.81 -4.76
CA VAL A 77 -18.29 14.64 -4.82
C VAL A 77 -17.08 13.88 -5.38
N TRP A 78 -17.01 12.58 -5.13
CA TRP A 78 -15.94 11.73 -5.61
C TRP A 78 -16.05 11.39 -7.10
N GLY A 79 -17.24 11.49 -7.69
CA GLY A 79 -17.41 11.28 -9.13
C GLY A 79 -16.59 12.29 -9.95
N GLN A 80 -16.55 13.55 -9.52
CA GLN A 80 -15.73 14.59 -10.15
C GLN A 80 -14.23 14.37 -9.88
N VAL A 81 -13.88 13.99 -8.65
CA VAL A 81 -12.49 13.75 -8.23
C VAL A 81 -11.88 12.55 -8.97
N LEU A 82 -12.63 11.46 -9.14
CA LEU A 82 -12.20 10.27 -9.86
C LEU A 82 -12.25 10.44 -11.39
N GLY A 83 -12.98 11.45 -11.88
CA GLY A 83 -13.00 11.84 -13.28
C GLY A 83 -11.68 12.46 -13.74
N ASP A 84 -10.96 13.14 -12.84
CA ASP A 84 -9.65 13.69 -13.14
C ASP A 84 -8.55 12.61 -13.01
N PRO A 85 -7.77 12.31 -14.07
CA PRO A 85 -6.80 11.22 -14.05
C PRO A 85 -5.61 11.47 -13.12
N PHE A 86 -5.22 12.73 -12.89
CA PHE A 86 -4.12 13.07 -11.99
C PHE A 86 -4.56 12.93 -10.54
N ILE A 87 -5.71 13.50 -10.18
CA ILE A 87 -6.25 13.42 -8.83
C ILE A 87 -6.62 11.97 -8.49
N ARG A 88 -7.22 11.22 -9.43
CA ARG A 88 -7.48 9.78 -9.27
C ARG A 88 -6.20 9.01 -8.95
N ARG A 89 -5.12 9.23 -9.70
CA ARG A 89 -3.82 8.60 -9.43
C ARG A 89 -3.31 8.93 -8.04
N LEU A 90 -3.39 10.20 -7.65
CA LEU A 90 -2.93 10.68 -6.34
C LEU A 90 -3.75 10.04 -5.21
N LEU A 91 -5.06 9.94 -5.39
CA LEU A 91 -5.98 9.33 -4.42
C LEU A 91 -5.72 7.83 -4.23
N LEU A 92 -5.47 7.09 -5.32
CA LEU A 92 -5.14 5.67 -5.25
C LEU A 92 -3.82 5.42 -4.52
N ARG A 93 -2.81 6.27 -4.74
CA ARG A 93 -1.55 6.23 -3.99
C ARG A 93 -1.73 6.59 -2.52
N PHE A 94 -2.63 7.53 -2.21
CA PHE A 94 -3.04 7.81 -0.84
C PHE A 94 -3.69 6.60 -0.17
N ILE A 95 -4.62 5.91 -0.86
CA ILE A 95 -5.27 4.70 -0.33
C ILE A 95 -4.23 3.63 -0.02
N PHE A 96 -3.28 3.41 -0.93
CA PHE A 96 -2.16 2.51 -0.68
C PHE A 96 -1.34 2.92 0.55
N CYS A 97 -0.97 4.19 0.68
CA CYS A 97 -0.27 4.73 1.84
C CYS A 97 -1.03 4.46 3.15
N GLN A 98 -2.33 4.78 3.16
CA GLN A 98 -3.18 4.61 4.34
C GLN A 98 -3.30 3.14 4.72
N ALA A 99 -3.43 2.24 3.74
CA ALA A 99 -3.52 0.81 3.96
C ALA A 99 -2.22 0.23 4.53
N VAL A 100 -1.07 0.61 3.96
CA VAL A 100 0.25 0.23 4.48
C VAL A 100 0.40 0.68 5.94
N MET A 101 0.09 1.93 6.26
CA MET A 101 0.22 2.46 7.61
C MET A 101 -0.74 1.80 8.61
N THR A 102 -1.94 1.42 8.16
CA THR A 102 -2.93 0.74 9.02
C THR A 102 -2.48 -0.66 9.42
N LEU A 103 -1.77 -1.38 8.54
CA LEU A 103 -1.28 -2.74 8.81
C LEU A 103 0.15 -2.76 9.40
N TYR A 104 0.89 -1.65 9.33
CA TYR A 104 2.28 -1.60 9.76
C TYR A 104 2.42 -1.77 11.28
N ALA A 105 3.04 -2.87 11.70
CA ALA A 105 3.07 -3.31 13.10
C ALA A 105 3.60 -2.24 14.08
N PRO A 106 4.66 -1.46 13.76
CA PRO A 106 5.17 -0.43 14.67
C PRO A 106 4.22 0.72 14.99
N VAL A 107 3.17 0.95 14.18
CA VAL A 107 2.18 2.02 14.39
C VAL A 107 0.74 1.50 14.35
N TYR A 108 0.58 0.19 14.52
CA TYR A 108 -0.72 -0.46 14.44
C TYR A 108 -1.69 0.10 15.49
N ASN A 109 -2.93 0.37 15.09
CA ASN A 109 -3.96 1.03 15.90
C ASN A 109 -3.61 2.45 16.42
N GLU A 110 -2.59 3.11 15.86
CA GLU A 110 -2.23 4.47 16.26
C GLU A 110 -2.62 5.52 15.20
N ASN A 111 -3.82 6.09 15.35
CA ASN A 111 -4.41 7.03 14.38
C ASN A 111 -3.53 8.25 14.05
N LYS A 112 -2.64 8.67 14.94
CA LYS A 112 -1.73 9.82 14.72
C LYS A 112 -0.73 9.60 13.58
N PHE A 113 -0.48 8.34 13.20
CA PHE A 113 0.41 7.96 12.10
C PHE A 113 -0.34 7.69 10.79
N LEU A 114 -1.69 7.72 10.81
CA LEU A 114 -2.48 7.47 9.61
C LEU A 114 -2.67 8.77 8.81
N PRO A 115 -2.46 8.74 7.49
CA PRO A 115 -2.83 9.86 6.64
C PRO A 115 -4.37 9.95 6.57
N THR A 116 -4.90 11.16 6.44
CA THR A 116 -6.37 11.40 6.43
C THR A 116 -6.80 12.14 5.16
N CYS A 117 -8.07 12.03 4.79
CA CYS A 117 -8.63 12.68 3.62
C CYS A 117 -9.96 13.39 3.95
N VAL A 118 -10.18 14.55 3.33
CA VAL A 118 -11.42 15.34 3.44
C VAL A 118 -11.94 15.68 2.03
N PRO A 119 -13.20 15.34 1.66
CA PRO A 119 -14.14 14.53 2.45
C PRO A 119 -13.56 13.14 2.73
N SER A 120 -14.06 12.47 3.77
CA SER A 120 -13.58 11.14 4.10
C SER A 120 -13.91 10.17 2.96
N LEU A 121 -12.98 9.26 2.68
CA LEU A 121 -13.25 8.16 1.75
C LEU A 121 -14.39 7.31 2.33
N PRO A 122 -15.34 6.85 1.49
CA PRO A 122 -16.46 6.05 1.97
C PRO A 122 -15.98 4.71 2.55
N THR A 123 -16.74 4.17 3.50
CA THR A 123 -16.47 2.94 4.26
C THR A 123 -16.03 1.71 3.43
N PRO A 124 -16.50 1.46 2.18
CA PRO A 124 -15.97 0.36 1.34
C PRO A 124 -14.47 0.47 0.97
N VAL A 125 -13.82 1.59 1.26
CA VAL A 125 -12.36 1.80 1.08
C VAL A 125 -11.60 1.58 2.40
N LEU A 126 -12.20 0.87 3.37
CA LEU A 126 -11.53 0.53 4.62
C LEU A 126 -10.26 -0.29 4.31
N PRO A 127 -9.07 0.13 4.78
CA PRO A 127 -7.80 -0.60 4.69
C PRO A 127 -7.85 -2.08 5.06
N GLN A 128 -8.86 -2.47 5.84
CA GLN A 128 -9.09 -3.84 6.31
C GLN A 128 -9.80 -4.73 5.29
N SER A 129 -10.27 -4.18 4.16
CA SER A 129 -10.78 -5.00 3.06
C SER A 129 -9.73 -6.01 2.61
N TYR A 130 -10.16 -7.24 2.37
CA TYR A 130 -9.31 -8.34 1.91
C TYR A 130 -8.42 -7.93 0.72
N SER A 131 -8.94 -7.12 -0.21
CA SER A 131 -8.20 -6.68 -1.40
C SER A 131 -7.00 -5.78 -1.09
N TYR A 132 -7.06 -4.96 -0.04
CA TYR A 132 -5.91 -4.13 0.36
C TYR A 132 -4.87 -4.96 1.11
N GLN A 133 -5.34 -5.80 2.04
CA GLN A 133 -4.47 -6.67 2.82
C GLN A 133 -3.71 -7.67 1.94
N SER A 134 -4.38 -8.30 0.95
CA SER A 134 -3.74 -9.27 0.05
C SER A 134 -2.62 -8.64 -0.79
N VAL A 135 -2.81 -7.42 -1.27
CA VAL A 135 -1.78 -6.68 -2.02
C VAL A 135 -0.58 -6.34 -1.13
N ILE A 136 -0.83 -5.86 0.08
CA ILE A 136 0.25 -5.54 1.04
C ILE A 136 0.98 -6.82 1.46
N LEU A 137 0.26 -7.93 1.68
CA LEU A 137 0.84 -9.23 2.00
C LEU A 137 1.73 -9.75 0.86
N ASN A 138 1.23 -9.71 -0.38
CA ASN A 138 1.99 -10.16 -1.55
C ASN A 138 3.24 -9.29 -1.75
N LEU A 139 3.12 -7.97 -1.65
CA LEU A 139 4.29 -7.07 -1.71
C LEU A 139 5.29 -7.37 -0.59
N ALA A 140 4.83 -7.46 0.66
CA ALA A 140 5.70 -7.76 1.79
C ALA A 140 6.37 -9.14 1.66
N SER A 141 5.67 -10.13 1.09
CA SER A 141 6.21 -11.46 0.80
C SER A 141 7.36 -11.40 -0.21
N MET A 142 7.21 -10.62 -1.29
CA MET A 142 8.26 -10.43 -2.30
C MET A 142 9.56 -9.86 -1.72
N PHE A 143 9.46 -9.07 -0.65
CA PHE A 143 10.62 -8.50 0.05
C PHE A 143 10.99 -9.23 1.35
N GLY A 144 10.35 -10.36 1.68
CA GLY A 144 10.62 -11.10 2.92
C GLY A 144 10.30 -10.32 4.20
N ALA A 145 9.37 -9.37 4.13
CA ALA A 145 9.06 -8.39 5.16
C ALA A 145 7.66 -8.54 5.78
N THR A 146 6.99 -9.68 5.58
CA THR A 146 5.63 -9.95 6.09
C THR A 146 5.50 -9.75 7.60
N LYS A 147 6.55 -10.05 8.36
CA LYS A 147 6.64 -9.84 9.82
C LYS A 147 6.47 -8.39 10.29
N HIS A 148 6.61 -7.41 9.39
CA HIS A 148 6.42 -5.99 9.69
C HIS A 148 4.94 -5.56 9.65
N PHE A 149 4.04 -6.47 9.28
CA PHE A 149 2.63 -6.18 9.10
C PHE A 149 1.74 -7.12 9.94
N ILE A 150 0.58 -6.60 10.35
CA ILE A 150 -0.46 -7.34 11.05
C ILE A 150 -1.65 -7.50 10.09
N PHE A 151 -1.92 -8.74 9.68
CA PHE A 151 -3.03 -9.09 8.78
C PHE A 151 -4.15 -9.80 9.53
N SER A 152 -5.36 -9.79 8.96
CA SER A 152 -6.50 -10.60 9.42
C SER A 152 -6.28 -12.09 9.10
N GLU A 153 -6.84 -12.98 9.92
CA GLU A 153 -6.62 -14.44 9.84
C GLU A 153 -6.99 -15.09 8.49
N ASP A 154 -7.91 -14.48 7.72
CA ASP A 154 -8.40 -15.01 6.44
C ASP A 154 -7.52 -14.65 5.21
N VAL A 155 -6.44 -13.87 5.38
CA VAL A 155 -5.62 -13.39 4.25
C VAL A 155 -4.44 -14.33 4.01
N ILE A 156 -4.52 -15.12 2.92
CA ILE A 156 -3.47 -16.08 2.52
C ILE A 156 -2.64 -15.50 1.36
N PRO A 157 -1.30 -15.66 1.35
CA PRO A 157 -0.48 -15.25 0.21
C PRO A 157 -0.83 -16.08 -1.04
N GLU A 158 -0.98 -15.46 -2.21
CA GLU A 158 -1.36 -16.14 -3.46
C GLU A 158 -0.24 -17.01 -4.09
N ASN A 159 0.74 -17.50 -3.32
CA ASN A 159 1.85 -18.31 -3.87
C ASN A 159 2.35 -19.41 -2.92
N ILE A 160 1.51 -20.43 -2.69
CA ILE A 160 1.97 -21.78 -2.33
C ILE A 160 1.36 -22.79 -3.33
N GLU A 161 1.73 -22.65 -4.61
CA GLU A 161 1.58 -23.72 -5.59
C GLU A 161 2.93 -23.98 -6.28
N THR A 162 3.92 -24.47 -5.55
CA THR A 162 5.00 -25.28 -6.15
C THR A 162 5.68 -26.15 -5.07
N ASN A 163 5.84 -27.44 -5.37
CA ASN A 163 6.57 -28.49 -4.61
C ASN A 163 5.82 -29.34 -3.57
N MET A 164 4.80 -30.10 -4.00
CA MET A 164 4.44 -31.37 -3.33
C MET A 164 4.32 -32.59 -4.27
N ASN A 165 4.66 -32.48 -5.57
CA ASN A 165 4.51 -33.57 -6.54
C ASN A 165 5.83 -34.29 -6.93
N GLN A 166 6.84 -34.33 -6.07
CA GLN A 166 8.12 -35.00 -6.41
C GLN A 166 8.68 -36.01 -5.39
N LEU A 167 7.86 -36.52 -4.47
CA LEU A 167 8.28 -37.62 -3.57
C LEU A 167 7.32 -38.82 -3.59
N ALA A 168 6.99 -39.28 -4.80
CA ALA A 168 6.42 -40.61 -4.99
C ALA A 168 7.12 -41.32 -6.16
N LEU A 169 8.31 -41.84 -5.88
CA LEU A 169 8.93 -42.97 -6.57
C LEU A 169 9.62 -43.85 -5.52
#